data_AF-A0A7C4ER78-F1
#
_entry.id   AF-A0A7C4ER78-F1
#
_cell.length_a   1.000
_cell.length_b   1.000
_cell.length_c   1.000
_cell.angle_alpha   90.00
_cell.angle_beta   90.00
_cell.angle_gamma   90.00
#
_symmetry.space_group_name_H-M   'P 1'
#
loop_
_entity.id
_entity.type
_entity.pdbx_description
1 polymer ?
#
loop_
_entity_poly.entity_id
_entity_poly.type
_entity_poly.pdbx_seq_one_letter_code
_entity_poly.pdbx_strand_id
1 'polypeptide(L)'
;MKKQILDPFIAVCIIIGITFHAYAEEEYYFTVQLMATVAEATAKACSQQMGNKGIETFIEHPDNNTKATASFWKVKTGMFAIRTDAEHYAAELKSQGIDCWVTTTVKKPQKAQTLAQAVAVGDNSSAQNKKIVSKKADKPLPVTFTYRYFNPDDGAVHITSSLATIPARLRQDIREISVYPVTVQHLDPKTLLVTLAFGSETKKVRLVELEPPDRTIPPMCIASLETFLAGNDLRLKYFPARTSADGAVEGSLYLKNGDTLALEMVKRGIATYSPQSVQFFERHLFQEAKEKACREKLCIWENN
;
A
#
# COMPACT_ATOMS: atom_id res chain seq x y z
N MET A 1 -16.81 28.11 -74.13
CA MET A 1 -17.27 28.94 -73.00
C MET A 1 -16.06 29.43 -72.20
N LYS A 2 -16.24 30.55 -71.49
CA LYS A 2 -15.24 31.53 -71.03
C LYS A 2 -14.26 31.04 -69.95
N LYS A 3 -13.10 31.71 -69.89
CA LYS A 3 -12.09 31.76 -68.80
C LYS A 3 -12.66 32.28 -67.47
N GLN A 4 -11.96 31.94 -66.36
CA GLN A 4 -11.78 32.64 -65.05
C GLN A 4 -11.94 31.65 -63.88
N ILE A 5 -11.18 31.58 -62.77
CA ILE A 5 -10.22 32.46 -62.02
C ILE A 5 -9.45 31.51 -61.03
N LEU A 6 -8.11 31.61 -60.87
CA LEU A 6 -7.35 32.01 -59.63
C LEU A 6 -8.04 31.63 -58.28
N ASP A 7 -7.45 31.20 -57.16
CA ASP A 7 -6.10 31.13 -56.60
C ASP A 7 -6.20 30.33 -55.24
N PRO A 8 -5.13 30.19 -54.42
CA PRO A 8 -4.90 29.06 -53.51
C PRO A 8 -5.40 29.28 -52.08
N PHE A 9 -5.78 28.21 -51.39
CA PHE A 9 -5.89 28.20 -49.93
C PHE A 9 -5.18 26.97 -49.35
N ILE A 10 -3.90 27.18 -49.01
CA ILE A 10 -3.27 26.84 -47.74
C ILE A 10 -3.97 25.72 -46.95
N ALA A 11 -3.50 24.48 -47.11
CA ALA A 11 -3.62 23.46 -46.07
C ALA A 11 -2.20 23.03 -45.68
N VAL A 12 -1.55 23.89 -44.91
CA VAL A 12 -0.32 23.54 -44.18
C VAL A 12 -0.75 22.63 -43.03
N CYS A 13 -0.67 21.32 -43.22
CA CYS A 13 -0.70 20.37 -42.11
C CYS A 13 0.67 20.41 -41.43
N ILE A 14 0.79 21.32 -40.45
CA ILE A 14 1.93 21.41 -39.53
C ILE A 14 2.02 20.07 -38.78
N ILE A 15 3.11 19.35 -39.02
CA ILE A 15 3.59 18.26 -38.16
C ILE A 15 4.03 18.92 -36.85
N ILE A 16 3.12 19.03 -35.88
CA ILE A 16 3.49 19.39 -34.51
C ILE A 16 4.02 18.11 -33.87
N GLY A 17 5.36 17.97 -33.91
CA GLY A 17 6.07 17.08 -33.01
C GLY A 17 5.90 17.59 -31.59
N ILE A 18 4.90 17.07 -30.88
CA ILE A 18 4.79 17.27 -29.43
C ILE A 18 5.94 16.49 -28.80
N THR A 19 7.01 17.21 -28.52
CA THR A 19 8.06 16.76 -27.62
C THR A 19 7.43 16.72 -26.23
N PHE A 20 7.03 15.55 -25.76
CA PHE A 20 6.67 15.34 -24.36
C PHE A 20 7.94 15.58 -23.53
N HIS A 21 8.10 16.81 -23.06
CA HIS A 21 8.92 17.07 -21.88
C HIS A 21 8.20 16.40 -20.72
N ALA A 22 8.72 15.26 -20.29
CA ALA A 22 8.35 14.64 -19.02
C ALA A 22 8.72 15.63 -17.91
N TYR A 23 7.76 16.48 -17.52
CA TYR A 23 7.80 17.11 -16.22
C TYR A 23 7.74 15.98 -15.21
N ALA A 24 8.82 15.80 -14.44
CA ALA A 24 8.76 15.03 -13.22
C ALA A 24 7.79 15.76 -12.30
N GLU A 25 6.53 15.32 -12.26
CA GLU A 25 5.56 15.82 -11.28
C GLU A 25 6.13 15.53 -9.90
N GLU A 26 6.46 16.59 -9.16
CA GLU A 26 6.77 16.46 -7.75
C GLU A 26 5.49 15.96 -7.06
N GLU A 27 5.48 14.71 -6.63
CA GLU A 27 4.36 14.17 -5.85
C GLU A 27 4.33 14.87 -4.48
N TYR A 28 3.34 15.73 -4.27
CA TYR A 28 3.06 16.35 -2.98
C TYR A 28 1.96 15.57 -2.27
N TYR A 29 2.08 15.45 -0.95
CA TYR A 29 1.02 14.94 -0.09
C TYR A 29 0.86 15.85 1.13
N PHE A 30 -0.33 15.80 1.74
CA PHE A 30 -0.66 16.55 2.94
C PHE A 30 -0.55 15.64 4.15
N THR A 31 -0.02 16.16 5.24
CA THR A 31 0.16 15.46 6.52
C THR A 31 -0.36 16.33 7.64
N VAL A 32 -0.92 15.73 8.70
CA VAL A 32 -1.30 16.47 9.89
C VAL A 32 -0.14 16.43 10.89
N GLN A 33 0.43 17.59 11.18
CA GLN A 33 1.51 17.73 12.14
C GLN A 33 0.92 17.94 13.54
N LEU A 34 1.36 17.11 14.48
CA LEU A 34 0.94 17.11 15.88
C LEU A 34 1.90 17.91 16.76
N MET A 35 3.19 17.92 16.40
CA MET A 35 4.23 18.57 17.20
C MET A 35 5.45 18.90 16.34
N ALA A 36 6.14 19.98 16.69
CA ALA A 36 7.54 20.20 16.36
C ALA A 36 8.33 20.47 17.65
N THR A 37 9.44 19.77 17.84
CA THR A 37 10.29 19.91 19.03
C THR A 37 11.76 19.73 18.68
N VAL A 38 12.65 20.37 19.43
CA VAL A 38 14.11 20.18 19.28
C VAL A 38 14.60 18.89 19.94
N ALA A 39 13.81 18.30 20.84
CA ALA A 39 14.19 17.12 21.61
C ALA A 39 13.55 15.84 21.04
N GLU A 40 14.40 14.90 20.59
CA GLU A 40 13.98 13.61 20.07
C GLU A 40 13.11 12.83 21.08
N ALA A 41 13.49 12.85 22.35
CA ALA A 41 12.75 12.17 23.42
C ALA A 41 11.31 12.69 23.54
N THR A 42 11.10 14.00 23.38
CA THR A 42 9.76 14.60 23.40
C THR A 42 8.94 14.21 22.17
N ALA A 43 9.57 14.12 20.98
CA ALA A 43 8.91 13.65 19.77
C ALA A 43 8.49 12.17 19.90
N LYS A 44 9.34 11.33 20.47
CA LYS A 44 9.04 9.91 20.77
C LYS A 44 7.91 9.77 21.79
N ALA A 45 7.94 10.55 22.87
CA ALA A 45 6.87 10.55 23.88
C ALA A 45 5.52 10.97 23.28
N CYS A 46 5.50 11.99 22.43
CA CYS A 46 4.31 12.40 21.70
C CYS A 46 3.79 11.28 20.79
N SER A 47 4.67 10.66 19.98
CA SER A 47 4.30 9.51 19.12
C SER A 47 3.71 8.35 19.93
N GLN A 48 4.29 8.02 21.08
CA GLN A 48 3.79 6.97 21.97
C GLN A 48 2.42 7.33 22.57
N GLN A 49 2.23 8.57 23.02
CA GLN A 49 0.95 9.05 23.54
C GLN A 49 -0.16 8.96 22.49
N MET A 50 0.15 9.29 21.24
CA MET A 50 -0.79 9.19 20.12
C MET A 50 -1.09 7.73 19.77
N GLY A 51 -0.07 6.86 19.79
CA GLY A 51 -0.25 5.42 19.62
C GLY A 51 -1.19 4.80 20.66
N ASN A 52 -1.12 5.24 21.92
CA ASN A 52 -2.04 4.82 22.97
C ASN A 52 -3.50 5.29 22.74
N LYS A 53 -3.69 6.36 21.95
CA LYS A 53 -5.00 6.83 21.49
C LYS A 53 -5.45 6.17 20.17
N GLY A 54 -4.68 5.20 19.66
CA GLY A 54 -4.98 4.54 18.39
C GLY A 54 -4.61 5.36 17.15
N ILE A 55 -3.81 6.42 17.30
CA ILE A 55 -3.39 7.30 16.21
C ILE A 55 -1.98 6.89 15.76
N GLU A 56 -1.86 6.45 14.50
CA GLU A 56 -0.57 6.15 13.90
C GLU A 56 0.20 7.45 13.61
N THR A 57 1.47 7.48 14.01
CA THR A 57 2.34 8.64 13.84
C THR A 57 3.68 8.23 13.26
N PHE A 58 4.31 9.15 12.53
CA PHE A 58 5.70 9.03 12.10
C PHE A 58 6.47 10.29 12.48
N ILE A 59 7.77 10.12 12.74
CA ILE A 59 8.66 11.20 13.14
C ILE A 59 9.56 11.54 11.97
N GLU A 60 9.53 12.79 11.54
CA GLU A 60 10.42 13.33 10.51
C GLU A 60 11.48 14.21 11.17
N HIS A 61 12.75 13.92 10.88
CA HIS A 61 13.86 14.83 11.16
C HIS A 61 14.38 15.37 9.84
N PRO A 62 14.60 16.69 9.68
CA PRO A 62 15.21 17.22 8.48
C PRO A 62 16.65 16.68 8.37
N ASP A 63 16.96 16.00 7.26
CA ASP A 63 18.34 15.69 6.88
C ASP A 63 19.21 16.96 6.93
N ASN A 64 20.45 16.81 7.41
CA ASN A 64 21.47 17.86 7.65
C ASN A 64 21.86 18.73 6.42
N ASN A 65 21.12 18.69 5.32
CA ASN A 65 21.52 19.25 4.03
C ASN A 65 20.70 20.45 3.56
N THR A 66 19.92 21.08 4.44
CA THR A 66 19.24 22.35 4.14
C THR A 66 19.60 23.39 5.18
N LYS A 67 20.07 24.56 4.71
CA LYS A 67 20.46 25.77 5.46
C LYS A 67 19.29 26.42 6.22
N ALA A 68 18.44 25.63 6.88
CA ALA A 68 17.35 26.11 7.71
C ALA A 68 17.80 26.13 9.17
N THR A 69 17.75 27.31 9.76
CA THR A 69 17.95 27.58 11.18
C THR A 69 16.95 26.77 12.01
N ALA A 70 17.49 25.89 12.86
CA ALA A 70 16.82 24.95 13.78
C ALA A 70 16.21 23.67 13.14
N SER A 71 16.90 22.54 13.37
CA SER A 71 16.41 21.19 13.09
C SER A 71 15.40 20.79 14.16
N PHE A 72 14.11 20.79 13.82
CA PHE A 72 13.05 20.28 14.68
C PHE A 72 12.66 18.86 14.26
N TRP A 73 12.48 17.99 15.24
CA TRP A 73 11.75 16.74 15.10
C TRP A 73 10.27 17.05 14.95
N LYS A 74 9.66 16.60 13.85
CA LYS A 74 8.25 16.78 13.56
C LYS A 74 7.52 15.46 13.75
N VAL A 75 6.49 15.47 14.59
CA VAL A 75 5.59 14.31 14.73
C VAL A 75 4.39 14.57 13.83
N LYS A 76 4.18 13.67 12.88
CA LYS A 76 3.13 13.75 11.87
C LYS A 76 2.24 12.52 11.91
N THR A 77 1.02 12.67 11.40
CA THR A 77 0.05 11.60 11.22
C THR A 77 -0.74 11.82 9.94
N GLY A 78 -1.17 10.71 9.35
CA GLY A 78 -1.87 10.69 8.07
C GLY A 78 -0.99 11.13 6.89
N MET A 79 -1.32 10.60 5.72
CA MET A 79 -0.78 11.02 4.44
C MET A 79 -1.96 11.09 3.47
N PHE A 80 -2.26 12.29 2.99
CA PHE A 80 -3.45 12.56 2.20
C PHE A 80 -3.04 13.11 0.83
N ALA A 81 -3.66 12.62 -0.24
CA ALA A 81 -3.48 13.20 -1.56
C ALA A 81 -4.16 14.58 -1.68
N ILE A 82 -5.24 14.80 -0.91
CA ILE A 82 -6.07 16.00 -0.98
C ILE A 82 -6.01 16.75 0.35
N ARG A 83 -5.87 18.08 0.27
CA ARG A 83 -5.78 18.95 1.46
C ARG A 83 -7.04 18.90 2.31
N THR A 84 -8.21 18.88 1.68
CA THR A 84 -9.51 18.84 2.34
C THR A 84 -9.63 17.63 3.28
N ASP A 85 -9.13 16.46 2.87
CA ASP A 85 -9.14 15.25 3.69
C ASP A 85 -8.24 15.41 4.93
N ALA A 86 -7.06 16.01 4.74
CA ALA A 86 -6.18 16.35 5.86
C ALA A 86 -6.81 17.36 6.82
N GLU A 87 -7.59 18.32 6.31
CA GLU A 87 -8.30 19.33 7.12
C GLU A 87 -9.45 18.71 7.91
N HIS A 88 -10.22 17.79 7.29
CA HIS A 88 -11.24 17.01 8.00
C HIS A 88 -10.62 16.17 9.11
N TYR A 89 -9.51 15.47 8.83
CA TYR A 89 -8.80 14.69 9.83
C TYR A 89 -8.27 15.56 10.97
N ALA A 90 -7.69 16.72 10.66
CA ALA A 90 -7.23 17.66 11.67
C ALA A 90 -8.39 18.22 12.53
N ALA A 91 -9.55 18.49 11.94
CA ALA A 91 -10.73 18.95 12.67
C ALA A 91 -11.24 17.91 13.67
N GLU A 92 -11.20 16.63 13.29
CA GLU A 92 -11.57 15.54 14.19
C GLU A 92 -10.57 15.37 15.34
N LEU A 93 -9.27 15.39 15.07
CA LEU A 93 -8.25 15.35 16.13
C LEU A 93 -8.42 16.51 17.11
N LYS A 94 -8.72 17.71 16.61
CA LYS A 94 -9.05 18.88 17.45
C LYS A 94 -10.30 18.64 18.29
N SER A 95 -11.34 18.00 17.73
CA SER A 95 -12.54 17.63 18.49
C SER A 95 -12.24 16.65 19.64
N GLN A 96 -11.18 15.85 19.53
CA GLN A 96 -10.68 14.94 20.56
C GLN A 96 -9.66 15.60 21.51
N GLY A 97 -9.51 16.93 21.45
CA GLY A 97 -8.59 17.71 22.27
C GLY A 97 -7.12 17.55 21.89
N ILE A 98 -6.82 17.16 20.65
CA ILE A 98 -5.46 17.05 20.13
C ILE A 98 -5.17 18.27 19.27
N ASP A 99 -4.16 19.06 19.67
CA ASP A 99 -3.71 20.19 18.86
C ASP A 99 -2.90 19.70 17.65
N CYS A 100 -3.23 20.22 16.47
CA CYS A 100 -2.62 19.80 15.21
C CYS A 100 -2.91 20.77 14.05
N TRP A 101 -2.10 20.70 13.00
CA TRP A 101 -2.32 21.48 11.78
C TRP A 101 -1.89 20.74 10.52
N VAL A 102 -2.53 21.06 9.40
CA VAL A 102 -2.20 20.49 8.09
C VAL A 102 -0.91 21.09 7.56
N THR A 103 -0.04 20.24 7.02
CA THR A 103 1.24 20.62 6.41
C THR A 103 1.38 19.93 5.05
N THR A 104 1.98 20.61 4.09
CA THR A 104 2.33 20.03 2.79
C THR A 104 3.73 19.42 2.88
N THR A 105 3.88 18.17 2.44
CA THR A 105 5.16 17.47 2.40
C THR A 105 5.48 17.11 0.95
N VAL A 106 6.68 17.49 0.51
CA VAL A 106 7.20 17.16 -0.83
C VAL A 106 7.91 15.81 -0.75
N LYS A 107 7.56 14.87 -1.63
CA LYS A 107 8.31 13.60 -1.75
C LYS A 107 9.68 13.91 -2.36
N LYS A 108 10.73 14.06 -1.54
CA LYS A 108 12.10 14.10 -2.06
C LYS A 108 12.38 12.75 -2.74
N PRO A 109 12.89 12.71 -3.98
CA PRO A 109 13.26 11.45 -4.62
C PRO A 109 14.37 10.79 -3.78
N GLN A 110 14.06 9.65 -3.16
CA GLN A 110 15.06 8.82 -2.51
C GLN A 110 16.05 8.33 -3.58
N LYS A 111 17.30 8.78 -3.51
CA LYS A 111 18.39 8.21 -4.31
C LYS A 111 18.49 6.72 -3.96
N ALA A 112 18.18 5.86 -4.94
CA ALA A 112 18.47 4.45 -4.87
C ALA A 112 19.97 4.27 -4.61
N GLN A 113 20.34 3.73 -3.45
CA GLN A 113 21.70 3.28 -3.19
C GLN A 113 21.90 1.95 -3.93
N THR A 114 22.59 2.03 -5.07
CA THR A 114 23.04 0.88 -5.84
C THR A 114 24.09 0.12 -5.05
N LEU A 115 23.75 -1.07 -4.54
CA LEU A 115 24.72 -2.02 -4.01
C LEU A 115 25.35 -2.77 -5.19
N ALA A 116 26.47 -2.26 -5.69
CA ALA A 116 27.33 -2.97 -6.64
C ALA A 116 28.65 -3.29 -5.94
N GLN A 117 28.88 -4.57 -5.61
CA GLN A 117 30.22 -5.17 -5.52
C GLN A 117 30.14 -6.70 -5.37
N ALA A 118 31.15 -7.36 -5.97
CA ALA A 118 31.38 -8.80 -6.18
C ALA A 118 30.58 -9.39 -7.36
N VAL A 119 31.17 -9.87 -8.46
CA VAL A 119 32.45 -10.59 -8.63
C VAL A 119 33.04 -10.28 -10.02
N ALA A 120 34.33 -9.97 -10.06
CA ALA A 120 35.15 -10.06 -11.27
C ALA A 120 35.78 -11.45 -11.35
N VAL A 121 35.88 -12.01 -12.56
CA VAL A 121 36.96 -12.85 -13.15
C VAL A 121 36.37 -13.71 -14.28
N GLY A 122 36.95 -13.61 -15.48
CA GLY A 122 36.94 -14.74 -16.45
C GLY A 122 36.43 -14.48 -17.87
N ASP A 123 37.23 -13.78 -18.66
CA ASP A 123 37.42 -13.71 -20.12
C ASP A 123 36.63 -14.56 -21.17
N ASN A 124 36.35 -13.82 -22.26
CA ASN A 124 36.50 -14.11 -23.71
C ASN A 124 35.46 -14.88 -24.55
N SER A 125 34.84 -14.09 -25.43
CA SER A 125 34.83 -14.20 -26.91
C SER A 125 33.52 -14.50 -27.67
N SER A 126 33.31 -13.61 -28.64
CA SER A 126 32.63 -13.74 -29.95
C SER A 126 31.09 -13.71 -30.05
N ALA A 127 30.62 -12.52 -30.46
CA ALA A 127 29.78 -12.21 -31.62
C ALA A 127 28.73 -13.20 -32.18
N GLN A 128 27.57 -12.59 -32.49
CA GLN A 128 26.49 -13.01 -33.42
C GLN A 128 25.59 -14.17 -32.98
N ASN A 129 24.32 -13.87 -32.66
CA ASN A 129 23.24 -13.81 -33.67
C ASN A 129 21.91 -13.43 -32.99
N LYS A 130 21.11 -12.58 -33.65
CA LYS A 130 19.74 -12.23 -33.20
C LYS A 130 18.89 -13.50 -33.18
N LYS A 131 18.57 -14.00 -31.99
CA LYS A 131 17.52 -14.99 -31.76
C LYS A 131 16.51 -14.40 -30.79
N ILE A 132 15.27 -14.39 -31.22
CA ILE A 132 14.06 -13.92 -30.52
C ILE A 132 14.13 -14.38 -29.06
N VAL A 133 14.31 -13.44 -28.14
CA VAL A 133 14.32 -13.72 -26.70
C VAL A 133 12.86 -13.90 -26.29
N SER A 134 12.45 -15.16 -26.29
CA SER A 134 11.44 -15.70 -25.38
C SER A 134 11.53 -14.98 -24.04
N LYS A 135 10.39 -14.45 -23.54
CA LYS A 135 10.24 -13.88 -22.20
C LYS A 135 11.04 -14.76 -21.23
N LYS A 136 12.16 -14.22 -20.73
CA LYS A 136 12.94 -14.84 -19.67
C LYS A 136 11.93 -15.11 -18.55
N ALA A 137 11.73 -16.38 -18.19
CA ALA A 137 10.96 -16.70 -17.00
C ALA A 137 11.65 -15.97 -15.85
N ASP A 138 10.99 -14.93 -15.32
CA ASP A 138 11.48 -14.23 -14.15
C ASP A 138 11.70 -15.28 -13.07
N LYS A 139 12.91 -15.33 -12.52
CA LYS A 139 13.17 -16.17 -11.35
C LYS A 139 12.15 -15.76 -10.28
N PRO A 140 11.45 -16.72 -9.65
CA PRO A 140 10.47 -16.39 -8.62
C PRO A 140 11.15 -15.54 -7.55
N LEU A 141 10.51 -14.42 -7.18
CA LEU A 141 11.02 -13.52 -6.16
C LEU A 141 11.23 -14.30 -4.85
N PRO A 142 12.36 -14.12 -4.15
CA PRO A 142 12.57 -14.79 -2.88
C PRO A 142 11.50 -14.34 -1.88
N VAL A 143 10.94 -15.30 -1.14
CA VAL A 143 9.99 -15.00 -0.07
C VAL A 143 10.71 -14.30 1.07
N THR A 144 10.17 -13.17 1.49
CA THR A 144 10.67 -12.34 2.56
C THR A 144 9.66 -12.29 3.69
N PHE A 145 10.18 -12.23 4.91
CA PHE A 145 9.41 -12.09 6.13
C PHE A 145 9.75 -10.77 6.81
N THR A 146 8.78 -10.18 7.50
CA THR A 146 8.98 -9.07 8.41
C THR A 146 8.16 -9.32 9.66
N TYR A 147 8.77 -9.14 10.82
CA TYR A 147 8.18 -9.40 12.12
C TYR A 147 8.09 -8.09 12.90
N ARG A 148 6.92 -7.80 13.45
CA ARG A 148 6.67 -6.65 14.32
C ARG A 148 6.36 -7.13 15.73
N TYR A 149 7.10 -6.65 16.71
CA TYR A 149 6.91 -7.01 18.12
C TYR A 149 7.18 -5.81 19.03
N PHE A 150 6.67 -5.87 20.27
CA PHE A 150 6.95 -4.86 21.30
C PHE A 150 7.96 -5.42 22.28
N ASN A 151 9.02 -4.67 22.58
CA ASN A 151 9.99 -5.04 23.60
C ASN A 151 9.72 -4.23 24.89
N PRO A 152 9.29 -4.87 25.98
CA PRO A 152 9.04 -4.18 27.24
C PRO A 152 10.32 -3.64 27.89
N ASP A 153 11.51 -4.18 27.56
CA ASP A 153 12.77 -3.77 28.19
C ASP A 153 13.20 -2.37 27.75
N ASP A 154 12.90 -2.00 26.50
CA ASP A 154 13.20 -0.68 25.93
C ASP A 154 11.93 0.16 25.63
N GLY A 155 10.75 -0.41 25.84
CA GLY A 155 9.47 0.25 25.62
C GLY A 155 9.16 0.57 24.17
N ALA A 156 9.83 -0.06 23.20
CA ALA A 156 9.69 0.25 21.77
C ALA A 156 9.06 -0.89 20.96
N VAL A 157 8.49 -0.50 19.81
CA VAL A 157 8.07 -1.45 18.78
C VAL A 157 9.23 -1.65 17.82
N HIS A 158 9.57 -2.91 17.59
CA HIS A 158 10.65 -3.33 16.70
C HIS A 158 10.10 -3.98 15.45
N ILE A 159 10.79 -3.77 14.34
CA ILE A 159 10.52 -4.38 13.04
C ILE A 159 11.82 -5.01 12.53
N THR A 160 11.80 -6.30 12.23
CA THR A 160 12.98 -7.02 11.73
C THR A 160 12.59 -8.01 10.63
N SER A 161 13.51 -8.31 9.71
CA SER A 161 13.34 -9.34 8.69
C SER A 161 13.83 -10.72 9.15
N SER A 162 14.40 -10.83 10.36
CA SER A 162 15.01 -12.07 10.85
C SER A 162 14.42 -12.51 12.20
N LEU A 163 13.73 -13.65 12.21
CA LEU A 163 13.20 -14.26 13.43
C LEU A 163 14.30 -14.56 14.46
N ALA A 164 15.51 -14.89 14.00
CA ALA A 164 16.65 -15.19 14.86
C ALA A 164 17.07 -13.98 15.72
N THR A 165 16.87 -12.76 15.21
CA THR A 165 17.20 -11.52 15.94
C THR A 165 16.18 -11.18 17.03
N ILE A 166 15.00 -11.79 17.01
CA ILE A 166 13.98 -11.58 18.04
C ILE A 166 14.36 -12.38 19.29
N PRO A 167 14.47 -11.73 20.48
CA PRO A 167 14.72 -12.42 21.74
C PRO A 167 13.74 -13.57 21.94
N ALA A 168 14.23 -14.76 22.35
CA ALA A 168 13.43 -15.98 22.40
C ALA A 168 12.12 -15.82 23.21
N ARG A 169 12.20 -15.09 24.33
CA ARG A 169 11.04 -14.79 25.21
C ARG A 169 9.94 -13.97 24.52
N LEU A 170 10.27 -13.20 23.48
CA LEU A 170 9.34 -12.31 22.76
C LEU A 170 8.78 -12.95 21.48
N ARG A 171 9.24 -14.14 21.08
CA ARG A 171 8.80 -14.79 19.83
C ARG A 171 7.32 -15.22 19.87
N GLN A 172 6.80 -15.51 21.06
CA GLN A 172 5.37 -15.81 21.26
C GLN A 172 4.52 -14.53 21.25
N ASP A 173 5.13 -13.37 21.47
CA ASP A 173 4.47 -12.05 21.55
C ASP A 173 4.62 -11.25 20.24
N ILE A 174 4.96 -11.92 19.13
CA ILE A 174 4.99 -11.28 17.81
C ILE A 174 3.58 -10.80 17.49
N ARG A 175 3.45 -9.50 17.26
CA ARG A 175 2.16 -8.85 17.03
C ARG A 175 1.70 -9.04 15.59
N GLU A 176 2.61 -8.89 14.63
CA GLU A 176 2.30 -8.99 13.21
C GLU A 176 3.45 -9.67 12.46
N ILE A 177 3.10 -10.52 11.50
CA ILE A 177 4.01 -11.09 10.52
C ILE A 177 3.57 -10.66 9.14
N SER A 178 4.50 -10.11 8.36
CA SER A 178 4.31 -9.80 6.95
C SER A 178 5.12 -10.74 6.06
N VAL A 179 4.51 -11.24 4.98
CA VAL A 179 5.12 -12.19 4.04
C VAL A 179 4.92 -11.68 2.62
N TYR A 180 5.99 -11.67 1.82
CA TYR A 180 5.94 -11.27 0.40
C TYR A 180 7.01 -11.98 -0.45
N PRO A 181 6.69 -12.44 -1.67
CA PRO A 181 5.34 -12.53 -2.23
C PRO A 181 4.55 -13.72 -1.68
N VAL A 182 3.22 -13.62 -1.69
CA VAL A 182 2.29 -14.74 -1.51
C VAL A 182 1.36 -14.82 -2.73
N THR A 183 0.98 -16.03 -3.11
CA THR A 183 0.01 -16.28 -4.20
C THR A 183 -1.26 -16.90 -3.65
N VAL A 184 -2.41 -16.53 -4.23
CA VAL A 184 -3.70 -17.12 -3.86
C VAL A 184 -3.86 -18.45 -4.58
N GLN A 185 -4.02 -19.54 -3.83
CA GLN A 185 -4.37 -20.85 -4.38
C GLN A 185 -5.89 -21.07 -4.43
N HIS A 186 -6.59 -20.60 -3.40
CA HIS A 186 -8.03 -20.71 -3.30
C HIS A 186 -8.59 -19.55 -2.49
N LEU A 187 -9.74 -19.01 -2.91
CA LEU A 187 -10.52 -18.03 -2.19
C LEU A 187 -11.94 -18.56 -2.10
N ASP A 188 -12.45 -18.75 -0.88
CA ASP A 188 -13.88 -18.92 -0.64
C ASP A 188 -14.48 -17.54 -0.33
N PRO A 189 -15.20 -16.92 -1.27
CA PRO A 189 -15.72 -15.58 -1.07
C PRO A 189 -16.91 -15.53 -0.10
N LYS A 190 -17.52 -16.68 0.25
CA LYS A 190 -18.61 -16.71 1.25
C LYS A 190 -18.07 -16.66 2.67
N THR A 191 -16.98 -17.38 2.93
CA THR A 191 -16.35 -17.43 4.26
C THR A 191 -15.19 -16.46 4.40
N LEU A 192 -14.83 -15.77 3.31
CA LEU A 192 -13.68 -14.86 3.20
C LEU A 192 -12.35 -15.54 3.58
N LEU A 193 -12.30 -16.86 3.41
CA LEU A 193 -11.15 -17.68 3.72
C LEU A 193 -10.29 -17.82 2.45
N VAL A 194 -9.03 -17.43 2.58
CA VAL A 194 -8.03 -17.50 1.51
C VAL A 194 -6.98 -18.53 1.87
N THR A 195 -6.67 -19.42 0.95
CA THR A 195 -5.52 -20.31 1.04
C THR A 195 -4.41 -19.73 0.18
N LEU A 196 -3.29 -19.42 0.83
CA LEU A 196 -2.13 -18.75 0.25
C LEU A 196 -0.95 -19.71 0.18
N ALA A 197 -0.15 -19.60 -0.88
CA ALA A 197 1.14 -20.27 -0.99
C ALA A 197 2.30 -19.26 -0.98
N PHE A 198 3.39 -19.64 -0.33
CA PHE A 198 4.67 -18.93 -0.38
C PHE A 198 5.80 -19.90 -0.06
N GLY A 199 6.82 -19.96 -0.93
CA GLY A 199 7.89 -20.93 -0.81
C GLY A 199 7.33 -22.36 -0.89
N SER A 200 7.62 -23.19 0.11
CA SER A 200 7.05 -24.54 0.26
C SER A 200 5.88 -24.59 1.25
N GLU A 201 5.40 -23.44 1.72
CA GLU A 201 4.37 -23.34 2.76
C GLU A 201 3.01 -22.98 2.19
N THR A 202 1.97 -23.36 2.92
CA THR A 202 0.59 -22.97 2.66
C THR A 202 -0.03 -22.42 3.95
N LYS A 203 -0.79 -21.34 3.84
CA LYS A 203 -1.44 -20.69 4.99
C LYS A 203 -2.90 -20.36 4.69
N LYS A 204 -3.78 -20.67 5.64
CA LYS A 204 -5.17 -20.22 5.64
C LYS A 204 -5.28 -18.87 6.33
N VAL A 205 -5.90 -17.90 5.66
CA VAL A 205 -6.05 -16.52 6.14
C VAL A 205 -7.51 -16.10 5.98
N ARG A 206 -8.09 -15.52 7.03
CA ARG A 206 -9.40 -14.90 6.98
C ARG A 206 -9.24 -13.39 6.87
N LEU A 207 -9.84 -12.81 5.83
CA LEU A 207 -9.79 -11.38 5.57
C LEU A 207 -10.61 -10.64 6.64
N VAL A 208 -9.95 -9.74 7.37
CA VAL A 208 -10.54 -9.11 8.56
C VAL A 208 -11.40 -7.89 8.23
N GLU A 209 -11.10 -7.22 7.13
CA GLU A 209 -11.75 -5.98 6.71
C GLU A 209 -13.16 -6.20 6.16
N LEU A 210 -13.45 -7.42 5.69
CA LEU A 210 -14.67 -7.76 4.98
C LEU A 210 -15.70 -8.43 5.89
N GLU A 211 -16.96 -8.25 5.54
CA GLU A 211 -18.06 -9.03 6.11
C GLU A 211 -18.43 -10.16 5.14
N PRO A 212 -18.74 -11.38 5.64
CA PRO A 212 -19.28 -12.43 4.81
C PRO A 212 -20.49 -11.92 4.03
N PRO A 213 -20.53 -12.10 2.69
CA PRO A 213 -21.64 -11.59 1.89
C PRO A 213 -22.93 -12.29 2.31
N ASP A 214 -23.97 -11.49 2.55
CA ASP A 214 -25.33 -11.91 2.85
C ASP A 214 -26.12 -12.32 1.59
N ARG A 215 -25.55 -12.03 0.42
CA ARG A 215 -26.15 -12.27 -0.90
C ARG A 215 -25.34 -13.24 -1.73
N THR A 216 -26.00 -13.85 -2.71
CA THR A 216 -25.32 -14.72 -3.67
C THR A 216 -24.46 -13.88 -4.60
N ILE A 217 -23.17 -14.22 -4.67
CA ILE A 217 -22.21 -13.58 -5.58
C ILE A 217 -22.35 -14.23 -6.97
N PRO A 218 -22.58 -13.46 -8.04
CA PRO A 218 -22.64 -14.02 -9.39
C PRO A 218 -21.34 -14.74 -9.78
N PRO A 219 -21.39 -15.92 -10.41
CA PRO A 219 -20.18 -16.69 -10.79
C PRO A 219 -19.19 -15.89 -11.65
N MET A 220 -19.68 -15.01 -12.52
CA MET A 220 -18.84 -14.14 -13.36
C MET A 220 -17.99 -13.17 -12.53
N CYS A 221 -18.50 -12.71 -11.38
CA CYS A 221 -17.76 -11.84 -10.47
C CYS A 221 -16.63 -12.59 -9.76
N ILE A 222 -16.87 -13.85 -9.38
CA ILE A 222 -15.87 -14.74 -8.79
C ILE A 222 -14.75 -15.00 -9.81
N ALA A 223 -15.11 -15.39 -11.04
CA ALA A 223 -14.14 -15.64 -12.12
C ALA A 223 -13.29 -14.39 -12.45
N SER A 224 -13.89 -13.20 -12.43
CA SER A 224 -13.19 -11.92 -12.62
C SER A 224 -12.19 -11.65 -11.49
N LEU A 225 -12.54 -11.97 -10.24
CA LEU A 225 -11.63 -11.85 -9.10
C LEU A 225 -10.49 -12.86 -9.16
N GLU A 226 -10.77 -14.12 -9.49
CA GLU A 226 -9.74 -15.16 -9.66
C GLU A 226 -8.73 -14.77 -10.75
N THR A 227 -9.21 -14.24 -11.88
CA THR A 227 -8.36 -13.74 -12.97
C THR A 227 -7.47 -12.58 -12.49
N PHE A 228 -8.03 -11.66 -11.72
CA PHE A 228 -7.27 -10.56 -11.12
C PHE A 228 -6.19 -11.08 -10.16
N LEU A 229 -6.52 -12.06 -9.32
CA LEU A 229 -5.59 -12.64 -8.34
C LEU A 229 -4.45 -13.43 -8.99
N ALA A 230 -4.73 -14.19 -10.07
CA ALA A 230 -3.72 -14.98 -10.76
C ALA A 230 -2.57 -14.15 -11.35
N GLY A 231 -2.79 -12.86 -11.61
CA GLY A 231 -1.80 -11.94 -12.15
C GLY A 231 -1.00 -11.15 -11.11
N ASN A 232 -1.27 -11.32 -9.81
CA ASN A 232 -0.74 -10.44 -8.78
C ASN A 232 -0.06 -11.19 -7.62
N ASP A 233 1.21 -10.88 -7.39
CA ASP A 233 1.88 -11.20 -6.14
C ASP A 233 1.36 -10.29 -5.03
N LEU A 234 0.90 -10.89 -3.93
CA LEU A 234 0.35 -10.16 -2.80
C LEU A 234 1.35 -10.13 -1.64
N ARG A 235 1.15 -9.17 -0.74
CA ARG A 235 1.77 -9.16 0.58
C ARG A 235 0.74 -9.54 1.62
N LEU A 236 1.00 -10.58 2.39
CA LEU A 236 0.22 -10.91 3.57
C LEU A 236 0.72 -10.08 4.76
N LYS A 237 -0.20 -9.59 5.59
CA LYS A 237 0.05 -9.19 6.98
C LYS A 237 -0.95 -9.93 7.87
N TYR A 238 -0.49 -10.65 8.89
CA TYR A 238 -1.37 -11.39 9.79
C TYR A 238 -0.91 -11.31 11.24
N PHE A 239 -1.84 -11.58 12.15
CA PHE A 239 -1.62 -11.53 13.60
C PHE A 239 -1.53 -12.96 14.16
N PRO A 240 -0.34 -13.48 14.53
CA PRO A 240 -0.19 -14.88 14.94
C PRO A 240 -1.08 -15.31 16.11
N ALA A 241 -1.28 -14.40 17.07
CA ALA A 241 -2.13 -14.62 18.24
C ALA A 241 -3.63 -14.74 17.90
N ARG A 242 -4.05 -14.30 16.70
CA ARG A 242 -5.44 -14.35 16.23
C ARG A 242 -5.63 -15.51 15.26
N THR A 243 -5.42 -16.72 15.78
CA THR A 243 -5.64 -17.96 15.04
C THR A 243 -6.96 -18.60 15.48
N SER A 244 -7.84 -18.83 14.51
CA SER A 244 -9.11 -19.53 14.72
C SER A 244 -8.90 -21.03 14.95
N ALA A 245 -9.91 -21.71 15.49
CA ALA A 245 -9.87 -23.15 15.78
C ALA A 245 -9.62 -24.03 14.53
N ASP A 246 -9.99 -23.54 13.34
CA ASP A 246 -9.74 -24.19 12.05
C ASP A 246 -8.30 -23.97 11.51
N GLY A 247 -7.45 -23.32 12.30
CA GLY A 247 -6.06 -23.00 11.97
C GLY A 247 -5.89 -21.78 11.06
N ALA A 248 -6.98 -21.09 10.69
CA ALA A 248 -6.90 -19.88 9.90
C ALA A 248 -6.46 -18.70 10.77
N VAL A 249 -5.49 -17.92 10.27
CA VAL A 249 -5.08 -16.66 10.92
C VAL A 249 -5.91 -15.50 10.40
N GLU A 250 -6.16 -14.53 11.26
CA GLU A 250 -6.71 -13.24 10.85
C GLU A 250 -5.62 -12.39 10.19
N GLY A 251 -5.92 -11.84 9.00
CA GLY A 251 -4.97 -11.01 8.28
C GLY A 251 -5.56 -10.26 7.08
N SER A 252 -4.68 -9.49 6.47
CA SER A 252 -4.93 -8.58 5.36
C SER A 252 -3.99 -8.90 4.21
N LEU A 253 -4.50 -8.81 2.99
CA LEU A 253 -3.70 -8.96 1.77
C LEU A 253 -3.56 -7.61 1.08
N TYR A 254 -2.34 -7.29 0.66
CA TYR A 254 -2.01 -6.02 0.01
C TYR A 254 -1.44 -6.27 -1.39
N LEU A 255 -1.88 -5.43 -2.31
CA LEU A 255 -1.35 -5.34 -3.67
C LEU A 255 -0.06 -4.53 -3.67
N LYS A 256 0.68 -4.61 -4.78
CA LYS A 256 1.95 -3.89 -4.94
C LYS A 256 1.80 -2.36 -4.89
N ASN A 257 0.64 -1.84 -5.27
CA ASN A 257 0.31 -0.41 -5.19
C ASN A 257 -0.02 0.06 -3.77
N GLY A 258 -0.13 -0.86 -2.79
CA GLY A 258 -0.46 -0.55 -1.40
C GLY A 258 -1.94 -0.77 -1.06
N ASP A 259 -2.83 -0.92 -2.04
CA ASP A 259 -4.25 -1.17 -1.78
C ASP A 259 -4.46 -2.56 -1.16
N THR A 260 -5.47 -2.68 -0.30
CA THR A 260 -5.87 -3.98 0.22
C THR A 260 -6.70 -4.76 -0.81
N LEU A 261 -6.56 -6.09 -0.81
CA LEU A 261 -7.46 -6.96 -1.58
C LEU A 261 -8.91 -6.77 -1.14
N ALA A 262 -9.14 -6.51 0.14
CA ALA A 262 -10.46 -6.21 0.67
C ALA A 262 -11.08 -4.99 -0.03
N LEU A 263 -10.34 -3.90 -0.17
CA LEU A 263 -10.80 -2.72 -0.89
C LEU A 263 -11.14 -3.05 -2.36
N GLU A 264 -10.31 -3.85 -3.03
CA GLU A 264 -10.62 -4.31 -4.40
C GLU A 264 -11.88 -5.18 -4.49
N MET A 265 -12.12 -6.06 -3.51
CA MET A 265 -13.34 -6.86 -3.45
C MET A 265 -14.58 -5.98 -3.26
N VAL A 266 -14.47 -4.89 -2.47
CA VAL A 266 -15.56 -3.92 -2.28
C VAL A 266 -15.79 -3.10 -3.56
N LYS A 267 -14.73 -2.60 -4.20
CA LYS A 267 -14.82 -1.88 -5.50
C LYS A 267 -15.54 -2.71 -6.57
N ARG A 268 -15.36 -4.03 -6.55
CA ARG A 268 -15.99 -4.99 -7.46
C ARG A 268 -17.39 -5.45 -7.03
N GLY A 269 -17.89 -5.00 -5.88
CA GLY A 269 -19.19 -5.43 -5.34
C GLY A 269 -19.24 -6.90 -4.93
N ILE A 270 -18.12 -7.51 -4.56
CA ILE A 270 -18.04 -8.93 -4.18
C ILE A 270 -18.36 -9.12 -2.69
N ALA A 271 -18.03 -8.13 -1.87
CA ALA A 271 -18.26 -8.14 -0.43
C ALA A 271 -18.59 -6.73 0.09
N THR A 272 -19.14 -6.65 1.30
CA THR A 272 -19.17 -5.44 2.12
C THR A 272 -17.97 -5.41 3.07
N TYR A 273 -17.78 -4.30 3.75
CA TYR A 273 -16.72 -4.14 4.74
C TYR A 273 -17.29 -3.85 6.12
N SER A 274 -16.54 -4.25 7.15
CA SER A 274 -16.83 -3.89 8.53
C SER A 274 -16.12 -2.57 8.86
N PRO A 275 -16.83 -1.47 9.17
CA PRO A 275 -16.20 -0.21 9.55
C PRO A 275 -15.30 -0.34 10.78
N GLN A 276 -15.58 -1.30 11.66
CA GLN A 276 -14.80 -1.53 12.89
C GLN A 276 -13.48 -2.25 12.60
N SER A 277 -13.45 -3.06 11.55
CA SER A 277 -12.26 -3.84 11.17
C SER A 277 -11.32 -3.11 10.23
N VAL A 278 -11.81 -2.10 9.52
CA VAL A 278 -11.02 -1.25 8.63
C VAL A 278 -10.32 -0.15 9.42
N GLN A 279 -9.06 0.14 9.08
CA GLN A 279 -8.30 1.22 9.69
C GLN A 279 -9.01 2.55 9.46
N PHE A 280 -9.04 3.40 10.50
CA PHE A 280 -9.84 4.61 10.49
C PHE A 280 -9.67 5.46 9.21
N PHE A 281 -8.42 5.66 8.78
CA PHE A 281 -8.11 6.47 7.60
C PHE A 281 -8.51 5.83 6.28
N GLU A 282 -8.71 4.51 6.22
CA GLU A 282 -9.14 3.81 5.00
C GLU A 282 -10.67 3.75 4.87
N ARG A 283 -11.41 4.05 5.94
CA ARG A 283 -12.88 3.90 5.96
C ARG A 283 -13.59 4.68 4.85
N HIS A 284 -13.11 5.87 4.52
CA HIS A 284 -13.68 6.67 3.44
C HIS A 284 -13.52 5.98 2.08
N LEU A 285 -12.34 5.42 1.78
CA LEU A 285 -12.09 4.66 0.55
C LEU A 285 -13.02 3.46 0.42
N PHE A 286 -13.21 2.73 1.52
CA PHE A 286 -14.13 1.59 1.57
C PHE A 286 -15.60 2.01 1.41
N GLN A 287 -16.01 3.11 2.05
CA GLN A 287 -17.36 3.67 1.91
C GLN A 287 -17.64 4.12 0.47
N GLU A 288 -16.73 4.90 -0.12
CA GLU A 288 -16.84 5.36 -1.51
C GLU A 288 -16.89 4.19 -2.50
N ALA A 289 -16.02 3.19 -2.32
CA ALA A 289 -16.00 1.98 -3.14
C ALA A 289 -17.34 1.22 -3.04
N LYS A 290 -17.89 1.09 -1.83
CA LYS A 290 -19.19 0.44 -1.59
C LYS A 290 -20.33 1.22 -2.26
N GLU A 291 -20.39 2.53 -2.08
CA GLU A 291 -21.42 3.39 -2.67
C GLU A 291 -21.36 3.36 -4.19
N LYS A 292 -20.16 3.40 -4.77
CA LYS A 292 -19.96 3.27 -6.21
C LYS A 292 -20.44 1.92 -6.72
N ALA A 293 -20.01 0.81 -6.11
CA ALA A 293 -20.42 -0.53 -6.51
C ALA A 293 -21.94 -0.73 -6.41
N CYS A 294 -22.58 -0.15 -5.38
CA CYS A 294 -24.04 -0.17 -5.22
C CYS A 294 -24.75 0.63 -6.33
N ARG A 295 -24.29 1.86 -6.60
CA ARG A 295 -24.84 2.74 -7.64
C ARG A 295 -24.69 2.17 -9.05
N GLU A 296 -23.59 1.46 -9.30
CA GLU A 296 -23.31 0.78 -10.57
C GLU A 296 -23.93 -0.64 -10.64
N LYS A 297 -24.63 -1.07 -9.58
CA LYS A 297 -25.28 -2.39 -9.48
C LYS A 297 -24.33 -3.55 -9.75
N LEU A 298 -23.12 -3.49 -9.20
CA LEU A 298 -22.11 -4.52 -9.39
C LEU A 298 -22.37 -5.74 -8.51
N CYS A 299 -22.35 -6.94 -9.10
CA CYS A 299 -22.28 -8.22 -8.41
C CYS A 299 -23.35 -8.40 -7.32
N ILE A 300 -23.01 -8.38 -6.02
CA ILE A 300 -24.01 -8.54 -4.94
C ILE A 300 -25.08 -7.42 -4.93
N TRP A 301 -24.85 -6.35 -5.69
CA TRP A 301 -25.74 -5.21 -5.85
C TRP A 301 -26.62 -5.26 -7.12
N GLU A 302 -26.51 -6.29 -7.97
CA GLU A 302 -27.25 -6.37 -9.26
C GLU A 302 -28.78 -6.26 -9.09
N ASN A 303 -29.32 -6.74 -7.96
CA ASN A 303 -30.76 -6.77 -7.68
C ASN A 303 -31.21 -5.76 -6.61
N ASN A 304 -30.45 -4.68 -6.39
CA ASN A 304 -30.86 -3.54 -5.55
C ASN A 304 -31.76 -2.55 -6.27
#